data_AF-A0A662ISU3-F1
#
_entry.id   AF-A0A662ISU3-F1
#
_cell.length_a   1.000
_cell.length_b   1.000
_cell.length_c   1.000
_cell.angle_alpha   90.00
_cell.angle_beta   90.00
_cell.angle_gamma   90.00
#
_symmetry.space_group_name_H-M   'P 1'
#
loop_
_entity.id
_entity.type
_entity.pdbx_description
1 polymer ?
#
loop_
_entity_poly.entity_id
_entity_poly.type
_entity_poly.pdbx_seq_one_letter_code
_entity_poly.pdbx_strand_id
1 'polypeptide(L)'
;MELLKDIDVKSWAICFSALMKKSSELTQKLSERVENPVFKVILRVVSLEHSRIAELIKLIFEVEDVSEDAYYSSRCKKLLGEAIIDRIKQACAAAASIMASARSREDVDRLIAVLKEAHDLTKGMVLTLSKVADWPLSRLLTYVASILEQNALLVRDLLEKAFEVV
;
A
#
# COMPACT_ATOMS: atom_id res chain seq x y z
N MET A 1 -23.45 -19.01 -0.24
CA MET A 1 -22.36 -18.42 0.57
C MET A 1 -21.15 -19.37 0.52
N GLU A 2 -20.72 -19.74 -0.70
CA GLU A 2 -19.75 -20.82 -0.97
C GLU A 2 -18.53 -20.34 -1.79
N LEU A 3 -18.45 -19.06 -2.15
CA LEU A 3 -17.44 -18.51 -3.05
C LEU A 3 -16.05 -18.25 -2.42
N LEU A 4 -15.83 -18.67 -1.17
CA LEU A 4 -14.64 -18.29 -0.39
C LEU A 4 -13.91 -19.46 0.27
N LYS A 5 -14.39 -20.71 0.09
CA LYS A 5 -13.72 -21.90 0.65
C LYS A 5 -12.33 -22.18 0.03
N ASP A 6 -12.04 -21.60 -1.14
CA ASP A 6 -10.82 -21.88 -1.90
C ASP A 6 -9.96 -20.64 -2.21
N ILE A 7 -10.05 -19.55 -1.43
CA ILE A 7 -8.93 -18.60 -1.47
C ILE A 7 -7.75 -19.31 -0.81
N ASP A 8 -6.72 -19.61 -1.59
CA ASP A 8 -5.42 -20.02 -1.04
C ASP A 8 -4.85 -18.82 -0.28
N VAL A 9 -5.25 -18.71 0.99
CA VAL A 9 -4.96 -17.58 1.86
C VAL A 9 -3.45 -17.43 2.07
N LYS A 10 -2.71 -18.54 2.09
CA LYS A 10 -1.24 -18.51 2.17
C LYS A 10 -0.64 -17.93 0.89
N SER A 11 -1.13 -18.34 -0.29
CA SER A 11 -0.70 -17.72 -1.55
C SER A 11 -1.10 -16.25 -1.65
N TRP A 12 -2.27 -15.87 -1.16
CA TRP A 12 -2.69 -14.48 -1.08
C TRP A 12 -1.74 -13.68 -0.18
N ALA A 13 -1.42 -14.22 1.01
CA ALA A 13 -0.52 -13.59 1.97
C ALA A 13 0.87 -13.41 1.38
N ILE A 14 1.40 -14.43 0.71
CA ILE A 14 2.64 -14.37 -0.07
C ILE A 14 2.60 -13.22 -1.07
N CYS A 15 1.57 -13.17 -1.92
CA CYS A 15 1.46 -12.16 -2.97
C CYS A 15 1.31 -10.74 -2.40
N PHE A 16 0.50 -10.58 -1.35
CA PHE A 16 0.28 -9.29 -0.70
C PHE A 16 1.56 -8.81 0.01
N SER A 17 2.26 -9.70 0.72
CA SER A 17 3.54 -9.38 1.37
C SER A 17 4.57 -8.92 0.34
N ALA A 18 4.67 -9.62 -0.79
CA ALA A 18 5.57 -9.25 -1.89
C ALA A 18 5.20 -7.90 -2.52
N LEU A 19 3.90 -7.62 -2.71
CA LEU A 19 3.41 -6.32 -3.17
C LEU A 19 3.82 -5.19 -2.22
N MET A 20 3.61 -5.37 -0.91
CA MET A 20 3.95 -4.35 0.10
C MET A 20 5.45 -4.13 0.21
N LYS A 21 6.25 -5.20 0.19
CA LYS A 21 7.73 -5.11 0.15
C LYS A 21 8.20 -4.34 -1.08
N LYS A 22 7.64 -4.63 -2.26
CA LYS A 22 8.00 -3.89 -3.47
C LYS A 22 7.57 -2.44 -3.44
N SER A 23 6.38 -2.18 -2.92
CA SER A 23 5.87 -0.83 -2.71
C SER A 23 6.79 -0.04 -1.78
N SER A 24 7.33 -0.67 -0.74
CA SER A 24 8.36 -0.07 0.12
C SER A 24 9.60 0.33 -0.68
N GLU A 25 10.19 -0.60 -1.45
CA GLU A 25 11.40 -0.34 -2.23
C GLU A 25 11.22 0.78 -3.27
N LEU A 26 10.10 0.78 -3.98
CA LEU A 26 9.81 1.79 -5.01
C LEU A 26 9.59 3.16 -4.37
N THR A 27 8.88 3.22 -3.25
CA THR A 27 8.67 4.44 -2.48
C THR A 27 9.99 4.98 -1.94
N GLN A 28 10.87 4.10 -1.44
CA GLN A 28 12.23 4.46 -1.03
C GLN A 28 13.03 5.05 -2.19
N LYS A 29 13.05 4.40 -3.35
CA LYS A 29 13.75 4.92 -4.55
C LYS A 29 13.18 6.25 -5.02
N LEU A 30 11.87 6.46 -4.90
CA LEU A 30 11.25 7.75 -5.21
C LEU A 30 11.70 8.84 -4.24
N SER A 31 11.79 8.54 -2.95
CA SER A 31 12.26 9.50 -1.94
C SER A 31 13.68 10.01 -2.19
N GLU A 32 14.52 9.24 -2.88
CA GLU A 32 15.88 9.62 -3.24
C GLU A 32 15.92 10.62 -4.41
N ARG A 33 14.82 10.72 -5.18
CA ARG A 33 14.71 11.52 -6.41
C ARG A 33 13.89 12.80 -6.24
N VAL A 34 12.96 12.82 -5.28
CA VAL A 34 12.14 14.01 -5.02
C VAL A 34 13.00 15.07 -4.32
N GLU A 35 12.95 16.33 -4.77
CA GLU A 35 13.76 17.41 -4.17
C GLU A 35 13.20 17.93 -2.85
N ASN A 36 11.87 18.08 -2.77
CA ASN A 36 11.19 18.64 -1.59
C ASN A 36 11.47 17.80 -0.33
N PRO A 37 12.10 18.37 0.72
CA PRO A 37 12.51 17.62 1.90
C PRO A 37 11.33 17.04 2.70
N VAL A 38 10.18 17.72 2.72
CA VAL A 38 8.96 17.21 3.37
C VAL A 38 8.47 15.97 2.63
N PHE A 39 8.41 16.01 1.30
CA PHE A 39 8.04 14.84 0.50
C PHE A 39 9.03 13.68 0.66
N LYS A 40 10.33 13.96 0.77
CA LYS A 40 11.33 12.91 1.08
C LYS A 40 10.99 12.19 2.39
N VAL A 41 10.71 12.93 3.46
CA VAL A 41 10.36 12.37 4.77
C VAL A 41 9.06 11.56 4.68
N ILE A 42 8.01 12.11 4.06
CA ILE A 42 6.73 11.43 3.88
C ILE A 42 6.94 10.09 3.16
N LEU A 43 7.67 10.08 2.04
CA LEU A 43 7.95 8.87 1.28
C LEU A 43 8.76 7.86 2.09
N ARG A 44 9.72 8.30 2.92
CA ARG A 44 10.46 7.40 3.80
C ARG A 44 9.59 6.77 4.88
N VAL A 45 8.70 7.54 5.49
CA VAL A 45 7.72 7.01 6.46
C VAL A 45 6.82 5.96 5.78
N VAL A 46 6.27 6.28 4.61
CA VAL A 46 5.42 5.35 3.85
C VAL A 46 6.17 4.06 3.48
N SER A 47 7.42 4.18 3.04
CA SER A 47 8.27 3.03 2.72
C SER A 47 8.46 2.10 3.94
N LEU A 48 8.82 2.66 5.09
CA LEU A 48 9.00 1.88 6.32
C LEU A 48 7.71 1.17 6.74
N GLU A 49 6.57 1.87 6.65
CA GLU A 49 5.27 1.29 6.98
C GLU A 49 4.85 0.18 6.03
N HIS A 50 5.10 0.32 4.72
CA HIS A 50 4.85 -0.75 3.76
C HIS A 50 5.71 -2.00 4.06
N SER A 51 6.98 -1.81 4.41
CA SER A 51 7.86 -2.91 4.84
C SER A 51 7.31 -3.60 6.10
N ARG A 52 6.92 -2.82 7.11
CA ARG A 52 6.34 -3.32 8.35
C ARG A 52 5.05 -4.12 8.11
N ILE A 53 4.18 -3.66 7.22
CA ILE A 53 2.94 -4.38 6.88
C ILE A 53 3.26 -5.71 6.19
N ALA A 54 4.24 -5.74 5.30
CA ALA A 54 4.69 -6.99 4.68
C ALA A 54 5.14 -8.00 5.75
N GLU A 55 5.97 -7.58 6.71
CA GLU A 55 6.41 -8.42 7.83
C GLU A 55 5.24 -8.91 8.70
N LEU A 56 4.28 -8.04 9.03
CA LEU A 56 3.11 -8.43 9.82
C LEU A 56 2.27 -9.50 9.12
N ILE A 57 2.04 -9.37 7.81
CA ILE A 57 1.28 -10.37 7.05
C ILE A 57 2.03 -11.70 7.01
N LYS A 58 3.36 -11.69 6.82
CA LYS A 58 4.17 -12.91 6.90
C LYS A 58 4.04 -13.62 8.24
N LEU A 59 4.12 -12.86 9.33
CA LEU A 59 3.98 -13.39 10.69
C LEU A 59 2.57 -13.94 10.96
N ILE A 60 1.53 -13.23 10.52
CA ILE A 60 0.12 -13.63 10.72
C ILE A 60 -0.19 -14.97 10.01
N PHE A 61 0.41 -15.20 8.84
CA PHE A 61 0.13 -16.37 8.00
C PHE A 61 1.21 -17.45 8.02
N GLU A 62 2.29 -17.23 8.76
CA GLU A 62 3.45 -18.11 8.85
C GLU A 62 4.01 -18.46 7.46
N VAL A 63 4.23 -17.44 6.64
CA VAL A 63 4.78 -17.58 5.28
C VAL A 63 6.16 -16.96 5.16
N GLU A 64 7.03 -17.60 4.38
CA GLU A 64 8.39 -17.13 4.12
C GLU A 64 8.43 -16.07 3.02
N ASP A 65 9.58 -15.39 2.91
CA ASP A 65 9.84 -14.43 1.84
C ASP A 65 9.78 -15.12 0.47
N VAL A 66 9.01 -14.53 -0.43
CA VAL A 66 8.98 -14.94 -1.84
C VAL A 66 9.80 -13.95 -2.66
N SER A 67 10.44 -14.46 -3.71
CA SER A 67 11.30 -13.63 -4.58
C SER A 67 10.54 -12.37 -5.03
N GLU A 68 11.27 -11.25 -5.09
CA GLU A 68 10.75 -9.95 -5.52
C GLU A 68 10.16 -9.97 -6.94
N ASP A 69 10.37 -11.03 -7.73
CA ASP A 69 9.84 -11.16 -9.09
C ASP A 69 8.42 -11.75 -9.10
N ALA A 70 7.92 -12.26 -7.98
CA ALA A 70 6.64 -12.97 -7.91
C ALA A 70 5.39 -12.06 -7.86
N TYR A 71 5.51 -10.80 -7.40
CA TYR A 71 4.35 -9.94 -7.09
C TYR A 71 3.54 -9.47 -8.31
N TYR A 72 4.15 -9.30 -9.49
CA TYR A 72 3.44 -9.06 -10.76
C TYR A 72 3.28 -10.32 -11.61
N SER A 73 3.58 -11.49 -11.06
CA SER A 73 3.24 -12.73 -11.75
C SER A 73 1.74 -12.74 -12.05
N SER A 74 1.37 -13.36 -13.17
CA SER A 74 -0.04 -13.57 -13.54
C SER A 74 -0.83 -14.25 -12.42
N ARG A 75 -0.16 -15.09 -11.61
CA ARG A 75 -0.72 -15.71 -10.41
C ARG A 75 -1.07 -14.68 -9.33
N CYS A 76 -0.14 -13.81 -8.93
CA CYS A 76 -0.41 -12.82 -7.88
C CYS A 76 -1.43 -11.77 -8.32
N LYS A 77 -1.39 -11.34 -9.59
CA LYS A 77 -2.44 -10.47 -10.14
C LYS A 77 -3.83 -11.11 -10.04
N LYS A 78 -3.96 -12.39 -10.37
CA LYS A 78 -5.24 -13.11 -10.22
C LYS A 78 -5.69 -13.21 -8.77
N LEU A 79 -4.78 -13.54 -7.84
CA LEU A 79 -5.09 -13.71 -6.42
C LEU A 79 -5.48 -12.39 -5.73
N LEU A 80 -4.80 -11.29 -6.06
CA LEU A 80 -5.04 -9.98 -5.45
C LEU A 80 -6.11 -9.17 -6.18
N GLY A 81 -6.49 -9.59 -7.40
CA GLY A 81 -7.41 -8.88 -8.29
C GLY A 81 -6.65 -7.99 -9.28
N GLU A 82 -6.60 -8.42 -10.54
CA GLU A 82 -5.79 -7.78 -11.58
C GLU A 82 -6.17 -6.31 -11.80
N ALA A 83 -7.47 -6.02 -11.89
CA ALA A 83 -7.97 -4.66 -12.02
C ALA A 83 -7.60 -3.78 -10.82
N ILE A 84 -7.52 -4.34 -9.61
CA ILE A 84 -7.14 -3.60 -8.41
C ILE A 84 -5.64 -3.26 -8.47
N ILE A 85 -4.81 -4.24 -8.83
CA ILE A 85 -3.36 -4.06 -8.98
C ILE A 85 -3.03 -3.03 -10.06
N ASP A 86 -3.72 -3.07 -11.20
CA ASP A 86 -3.48 -2.13 -12.29
C ASP A 86 -3.89 -0.71 -11.89
N ARG A 87 -4.99 -0.53 -11.14
CA ARG A 87 -5.39 0.76 -10.58
C ARG A 87 -4.40 1.30 -9.54
N ILE A 88 -3.91 0.45 -8.63
CA ILE A 88 -2.86 0.84 -7.68
C ILE A 88 -1.62 1.32 -8.45
N LYS A 89 -1.20 0.58 -9.48
CA LYS A 89 -0.05 0.96 -10.31
C LYS A 89 -0.26 2.30 -11.00
N GLN A 90 -1.44 2.55 -11.56
CA GLN A 90 -1.79 3.84 -12.19
C GLN A 90 -1.75 4.98 -11.18
N ALA A 91 -2.35 4.79 -10.00
CA ALA A 91 -2.34 5.78 -8.93
C ALA A 91 -0.91 6.08 -8.45
N CYS A 92 -0.07 5.06 -8.22
CA CYS A 92 1.33 5.26 -7.85
C CYS A 92 2.13 6.03 -8.93
N ALA A 93 1.91 5.73 -10.22
CA ALA A 93 2.55 6.44 -11.32
C ALA A 93 2.11 7.91 -11.38
N ALA A 94 0.81 8.19 -11.22
CA ALA A 94 0.28 9.54 -11.16
C ALA A 94 0.82 10.31 -9.95
N ALA A 95 0.88 9.70 -8.77
CA ALA A 95 1.46 10.30 -7.57
C ALA A 95 2.93 10.66 -7.75
N ALA A 96 3.74 9.77 -8.32
CA ALA A 96 5.15 10.04 -8.62
C ALA A 96 5.31 11.20 -9.60
N SER A 97 4.46 11.26 -10.63
CA SER A 97 4.46 12.37 -11.59
C SER A 97 4.12 13.70 -10.93
N ILE A 98 3.10 13.73 -10.06
CA ILE A 98 2.69 14.95 -9.35
C ILE A 98 3.79 15.39 -8.37
N MET A 99 4.34 14.48 -7.57
CA MET A 99 5.41 14.81 -6.61
C MET A 99 6.67 15.38 -7.27
N ALA A 100 6.96 15.01 -8.51
CA ALA A 100 8.10 15.52 -9.26
C ALA A 100 7.91 16.96 -9.76
N SER A 101 6.66 17.40 -9.96
CA SER A 101 6.35 18.70 -10.57
C SER A 101 5.44 19.60 -9.75
N ALA A 102 4.99 19.18 -8.56
CA ALA A 102 4.04 19.93 -7.74
C ALA A 102 4.59 21.32 -7.39
N ARG A 103 3.82 22.36 -7.77
CA ARG A 103 4.14 23.77 -7.48
C ARG A 103 3.00 24.51 -6.80
N SER A 104 1.83 23.91 -6.70
CA SER A 104 0.62 24.57 -6.22
C SER A 104 -0.15 23.74 -5.18
N ARG A 105 -1.05 24.39 -4.44
CA ARG A 105 -1.99 23.70 -3.55
C ARG A 105 -2.89 22.72 -4.32
N GLU A 106 -3.30 23.07 -5.53
CA GLU A 106 -4.11 22.19 -6.39
C GLU A 106 -3.37 20.89 -6.72
N ASP A 107 -2.05 20.95 -6.96
CA ASP A 107 -1.24 19.75 -7.16
C ASP A 107 -1.21 18.85 -5.92
N VAL A 108 -1.17 19.44 -4.72
CA VAL A 108 -1.24 18.70 -3.45
C VAL A 108 -2.58 18.03 -3.28
N ASP A 109 -3.68 18.75 -3.53
CA ASP A 109 -5.03 18.19 -3.37
C ASP A 109 -5.25 17.03 -4.36
N ARG A 110 -4.72 17.17 -5.59
CA ARG A 110 -4.68 16.07 -6.57
C ARG A 110 -3.82 14.90 -6.10
N LEU A 111 -2.65 15.16 -5.52
CA LEU A 111 -1.77 14.14 -4.97
C LEU A 111 -2.47 13.36 -3.84
N ILE A 112 -3.12 14.07 -2.92
CA ILE A 112 -3.90 13.48 -1.82
C ILE A 112 -5.00 12.57 -2.37
N ALA A 113 -5.75 13.02 -3.37
CA ALA A 113 -6.81 12.22 -3.98
C ALA A 113 -6.28 10.92 -4.61
N VAL A 114 -5.17 11.01 -5.35
CA VAL A 114 -4.53 9.85 -5.99
C VAL A 114 -3.96 8.86 -4.96
N LEU A 115 -3.28 9.36 -3.92
CA LEU A 115 -2.74 8.52 -2.85
C LEU A 115 -3.85 7.85 -2.05
N LYS A 116 -4.96 8.56 -1.82
CA LYS A 116 -6.16 8.00 -1.19
C LYS A 116 -6.72 6.82 -1.99
N GLU A 117 -6.78 6.91 -3.32
CA GLU A 117 -7.23 5.79 -4.14
C GLU A 117 -6.34 4.56 -3.95
N ALA A 118 -5.01 4.71 -4.05
CA ALA A 118 -4.07 3.60 -3.85
C ALA A 118 -4.21 2.96 -2.45
N HIS A 119 -4.36 3.81 -1.42
CA HIS A 119 -4.61 3.40 -0.04
C HIS A 119 -5.92 2.63 0.11
N ASP A 120 -7.03 3.19 -0.35
CA ASP A 120 -8.37 2.59 -0.21
C ASP A 120 -8.43 1.21 -0.89
N LEU A 121 -7.78 1.07 -2.05
CA LEU A 121 -7.65 -0.23 -2.74
C LEU A 121 -6.84 -1.23 -1.91
N THR A 122 -5.67 -0.81 -1.41
CA THR A 122 -4.78 -1.67 -0.60
C THR A 122 -5.44 -2.12 0.70
N LYS A 123 -6.04 -1.17 1.43
CA LYS A 123 -6.82 -1.43 2.64
C LYS A 123 -8.03 -2.33 2.35
N GLY A 124 -8.70 -2.11 1.22
CA GLY A 124 -9.83 -2.92 0.76
C GLY A 124 -9.46 -4.39 0.55
N MET A 125 -8.26 -4.68 0.04
CA MET A 125 -7.76 -6.06 -0.08
C MET A 125 -7.70 -6.76 1.29
N VAL A 126 -7.11 -6.09 2.29
CA VAL A 126 -6.96 -6.64 3.66
C VAL A 126 -8.31 -6.82 4.33
N LEU A 127 -9.20 -5.82 4.24
CA LEU A 127 -10.54 -5.87 4.85
C LEU A 127 -11.45 -6.92 4.20
N THR A 128 -11.27 -7.19 2.90
CA THR A 128 -12.04 -8.26 2.24
C THR A 128 -11.67 -9.62 2.84
N LEU A 129 -10.37 -9.85 3.07
CA LEU A 129 -9.92 -11.08 3.72
C LEU A 129 -10.34 -11.15 5.20
N SER A 130 -10.33 -10.01 5.92
CA SER A 130 -10.74 -10.00 7.33
C SER A 130 -12.21 -10.38 7.54
N LYS A 131 -13.09 -10.05 6.59
CA LYS A 131 -14.52 -10.38 6.63
C LYS A 131 -14.83 -11.87 6.47
N VAL A 132 -13.89 -12.63 5.90
CA VAL A 132 -14.08 -14.04 5.55
C VAL A 132 -13.21 -14.98 6.38
N ALA A 133 -12.29 -14.41 7.16
CA ALA A 133 -11.44 -15.13 8.10
C ALA A 133 -12.14 -15.35 9.45
N ASP A 134 -11.78 -16.44 10.13
CA ASP A 134 -12.23 -16.72 11.49
C ASP A 134 -11.40 -15.98 12.55
N TRP A 135 -11.86 -16.00 13.79
CA TRP A 135 -11.06 -15.53 14.93
C TRP A 135 -9.89 -16.50 15.19
N PRO A 136 -8.67 -16.02 15.51
CA PRO A 136 -8.27 -14.63 15.77
C PRO A 136 -7.82 -13.86 14.51
N LEU A 137 -7.71 -14.52 13.37
CA LEU A 137 -7.15 -13.97 12.13
C LEU A 137 -7.90 -12.72 11.64
N SER A 138 -9.23 -12.73 11.68
CA SER A 138 -10.05 -11.57 11.29
C SER A 138 -9.72 -10.31 12.09
N ARG A 139 -9.40 -10.45 13.38
CA ARG A 139 -8.99 -9.34 14.25
C ARG A 139 -7.61 -8.82 13.89
N LEU A 140 -6.66 -9.71 13.63
CA LEU A 140 -5.30 -9.33 13.22
C LEU A 140 -5.31 -8.60 11.87
N LEU A 141 -6.09 -9.06 10.89
CA LEU A 141 -6.25 -8.39 9.61
C LEU A 141 -6.95 -7.02 9.74
N THR A 142 -7.95 -6.93 10.61
CA THR A 142 -8.60 -5.64 10.92
C THR A 142 -7.62 -4.65 11.56
N TYR A 143 -6.72 -5.14 12.41
CA TYR A 143 -5.65 -4.33 12.97
C TYR A 143 -4.66 -3.85 11.89
N VAL A 144 -4.24 -4.71 10.96
CA VAL A 144 -3.41 -4.29 9.80
C VAL A 144 -4.11 -3.20 8.98
N ALA A 145 -5.41 -3.36 8.70
CA ALA A 145 -6.19 -2.34 8.00
C ALA A 145 -6.27 -1.01 8.77
N SER A 146 -6.25 -1.04 10.10
CA SER A 146 -6.24 0.17 10.94
C SER A 146 -4.90 0.89 10.91
N ILE A 147 -3.77 0.15 10.82
CA ILE A 147 -2.43 0.74 10.63
C ILE A 147 -2.38 1.50 9.30
N LEU A 148 -2.84 0.85 8.22
CA LEU A 148 -2.96 1.48 6.91
C LEU A 148 -3.74 2.79 7.00
N GLU A 149 -4.90 2.79 7.67
CA GLU A 149 -5.75 3.99 7.80
C GLU A 149 -5.04 5.13 8.55
N GLN A 150 -4.39 4.83 9.67
CA GLN A 150 -3.65 5.82 10.45
C GLN A 150 -2.50 6.43 9.63
N ASN A 151 -1.81 5.60 8.85
CA ASN A 151 -0.74 6.07 7.97
C ASN A 151 -1.27 7.00 6.88
N ALA A 152 -2.41 6.69 6.26
CA ALA A 152 -3.01 7.55 5.25
C ALA A 152 -3.43 8.91 5.81
N LEU A 153 -3.99 8.94 7.03
CA LEU A 153 -4.35 10.18 7.72
C LEU A 153 -3.10 11.03 8.01
N LEU A 154 -2.03 10.42 8.55
CA LEU A 154 -0.77 11.12 8.80
C LEU A 154 -0.17 11.68 7.51
N VAL A 155 -0.11 10.87 6.44
CA VAL A 155 0.42 11.31 5.13
C VAL A 155 -0.37 12.48 4.59
N ARG A 156 -1.71 12.42 4.63
CA ARG A 156 -2.56 13.54 4.22
C ARG A 156 -2.25 14.80 5.01
N ASP A 157 -2.25 14.71 6.34
CA ASP A 157 -2.02 15.87 7.21
C ASP A 157 -0.63 16.49 6.96
N LEU A 158 0.39 15.66 6.71
CA LEU A 158 1.74 16.13 6.34
C LEU A 158 1.77 16.77 4.95
N LEU A 159 1.05 16.23 3.96
CA LEU A 159 0.97 16.80 2.61
C LEU A 159 0.26 18.15 2.61
N GLU A 160 -0.83 18.29 3.36
CA GLU A 160 -1.55 19.56 3.52
C GLU A 160 -0.65 20.66 4.09
N LYS A 161 0.24 20.29 5.03
CA LYS A 161 1.22 21.18 5.65
C LYS A 161 2.46 21.45 4.79
N ALA A 162 2.81 20.55 3.86
CA ALA A 162 4.04 20.64 3.07
C ALA A 162 4.15 21.91 2.21
N PHE A 163 3.02 22.54 1.88
CA PHE A 163 2.96 23.79 1.11
C PHE A 163 2.66 25.04 1.96
N GLU A 164 2.39 24.89 3.26
CA GLU A 164 2.25 26.04 4.17
C GLU A 164 3.60 26.56 4.68
N VAL A 165 4.70 25.84 4.40
CA VAL A 165 6.05 26.10 4.94
C VAL A 165 7.06 26.49 3.84
N VAL A 166 6.59 27.01 2.70
CA VAL A 166 7.46 27.59 1.65
C VAL A 166 7.30 29.11 1.61
#